data_AF-A0A0W0Y5P2-F1
#
_entry.id   AF-A0A0W0Y5P2-F1
#
_cell.length_a   1.000
_cell.length_b   1.000
_cell.length_c   1.000
_cell.angle_alpha   90.00
_cell.angle_beta   90.00
_cell.angle_gamma   90.00
#
_symmetry.space_group_name_H-M   'P 1'
#
loop_
_entity.id
_entity.type
_entity.pdbx_description
1 polymer ?
#
loop_
_entity_poly.entity_id
_entity_poly.type
_entity_poly.pdbx_seq_one_letter_code
_entity_poly.pdbx_strand_id
1 'polypeptide(L)'
;MLTRVISLICILFLLSACRHSAVSSTEQPPVPVSKTQQTRSMPSFNKVSASGRLNVVLHTGYSKPQVILHGDPRDLAQVSTQVQNYTLVVNLGSGYPRYGSVTVDIRGRFLNTFRYEGAGIVTGPRLNSGLLDLYLENEGRTVLGGHINIGVLEVRGGGYTEINGVHSRNLHLRMSGKPRVKLAGIERINTLDLEGDGALSMYWIKSDTLTIRAGGQTFIQLGGVANKIDVCLKDSARFNGRYLRAKRAFVKTYGNSVAELSSIKRQHTLASDSSNIYFYNIPDMKTDFMAYNGSVLDMRDLNDFFVQEYDRYNKQIQ
;
A
#
# COMPACT_ATOMS: atom_id res chain seq x y z
N MET A 1 78.38 -20.87 -11.73
CA MET A 1 78.43 -20.40 -13.14
C MET A 1 77.19 -20.88 -13.88
N LEU A 2 76.05 -20.29 -13.53
CA LEU A 2 74.70 -20.84 -13.72
C LEU A 2 73.77 -19.77 -14.32
N THR A 3 74.20 -19.09 -15.38
CA THR A 3 73.48 -17.89 -15.90
C THR A 3 73.50 -17.74 -17.44
N ARG A 4 73.74 -18.81 -18.20
CA ARG A 4 73.72 -18.73 -19.69
C ARG A 4 72.90 -19.78 -20.45
N VAL A 5 72.16 -20.65 -19.78
CA VAL A 5 71.38 -21.72 -20.45
C VAL A 5 69.85 -21.46 -20.45
N ILE A 6 69.37 -20.43 -19.74
CA ILE A 6 67.92 -20.23 -19.53
C ILE A 6 67.28 -19.34 -20.63
N SER A 7 68.08 -18.70 -21.49
CA SER A 7 67.54 -17.69 -22.43
C SER A 7 67.12 -18.22 -23.82
N LEU A 8 67.19 -19.54 -24.08
CA LEU A 8 66.85 -20.10 -25.41
C LEU A 8 65.59 -21.00 -25.45
N ILE A 9 64.89 -21.21 -24.33
CA ILE A 9 63.69 -22.07 -24.27
C ILE A 9 62.37 -21.27 -24.25
N CYS A 10 62.42 -19.94 -24.12
CA CYS A 10 61.22 -19.08 -24.04
C CYS A 10 60.69 -18.54 -25.38
N ILE A 11 61.24 -18.92 -26.54
CA ILE A 11 60.80 -18.40 -27.86
C ILE A 11 60.15 -19.47 -28.77
N LEU A 12 60.01 -20.72 -28.32
CA LEU A 12 59.35 -21.78 -29.09
C LEU A 12 57.97 -22.24 -28.57
N PHE A 13 57.42 -21.57 -27.54
CA PHE A 13 56.10 -21.88 -26.96
C PHE A 13 55.05 -20.79 -27.23
N LEU A 14 55.17 -20.04 -28.33
CA LEU A 14 54.20 -18.99 -28.73
C LEU A 14 53.46 -19.27 -30.06
N LEU A 15 53.53 -20.50 -30.58
CA LEU A 15 52.83 -20.86 -31.83
C LEU A 15 52.17 -22.25 -31.76
N SER A 16 51.26 -22.43 -30.80
CA SER A 16 50.30 -23.54 -30.84
C SER A 16 48.90 -23.05 -30.48
N ALA A 17 48.31 -22.42 -31.50
CA ALA A 17 46.92 -22.54 -31.93
C ALA A 17 45.86 -22.82 -30.85
N CYS A 18 45.12 -21.76 -30.52
CA CYS A 18 43.75 -21.83 -30.04
C CYS A 18 42.88 -22.61 -31.04
N ARG A 19 42.61 -23.90 -30.78
CA ARG A 19 41.43 -24.57 -31.34
C ARG A 19 40.24 -24.24 -30.44
N HIS A 20 39.53 -23.17 -30.77
CA HIS A 20 38.17 -22.98 -30.27
C HIS A 20 37.31 -24.12 -30.82
N SER A 21 36.93 -25.04 -29.93
CA SER A 21 35.85 -25.97 -30.21
C SER A 21 34.58 -25.14 -30.31
N ALA A 22 34.11 -24.93 -31.55
CA ALA A 22 32.76 -24.44 -31.79
C ALA A 22 31.79 -25.50 -31.27
N VAL A 23 31.36 -25.32 -30.02
CA VAL A 23 30.18 -26.00 -29.49
C VAL A 23 29.01 -25.42 -30.28
N SER A 24 28.54 -26.16 -31.28
CA SER A 24 27.24 -25.92 -31.89
C SER A 24 26.16 -26.20 -30.85
N SER A 25 25.91 -25.24 -29.97
CA SER A 25 24.62 -25.11 -29.31
C SER A 25 23.61 -24.93 -30.43
N THR A 26 22.88 -26.00 -30.73
CA THR A 26 21.65 -25.95 -31.50
C THR A 26 20.69 -25.09 -30.69
N GLU A 27 20.78 -23.78 -30.88
CA GLU A 27 19.87 -22.80 -30.34
C GLU A 27 18.55 -23.07 -31.06
N GLN A 28 17.71 -23.89 -30.41
CA GLN A 28 16.34 -24.09 -30.82
C GLN A 28 15.72 -22.70 -30.97
N PRO A 29 15.13 -22.36 -32.13
CA PRO A 29 14.57 -21.03 -32.33
C PRO A 29 13.61 -20.73 -31.17
N PRO A 30 13.65 -19.51 -30.59
CA PRO A 30 12.75 -19.16 -29.51
C PRO A 30 11.32 -19.42 -29.99
N VAL A 31 10.64 -20.36 -29.32
CA VAL A 31 9.24 -20.69 -29.65
C VAL A 31 8.48 -19.37 -29.67
N PRO A 32 7.85 -19.00 -30.80
CA PRO A 32 7.19 -17.71 -30.91
C PRO A 32 6.13 -17.61 -29.81
N VAL A 33 6.18 -16.54 -29.03
CA VAL A 33 5.20 -16.24 -27.97
C VAL A 33 3.86 -15.96 -28.64
N SER A 34 3.07 -17.02 -28.81
CA SER A 34 1.73 -16.93 -29.39
C SER A 34 0.78 -16.36 -28.34
N LYS A 35 0.52 -15.05 -28.39
CA LYS A 35 -0.49 -14.42 -27.55
C LYS A 35 -1.87 -14.68 -28.13
N THR A 36 -2.73 -15.34 -27.36
CA THR A 36 -4.11 -15.63 -27.74
C THR A 36 -5.08 -14.99 -26.74
N GLN A 37 -6.33 -14.83 -27.17
CA GLN A 37 -7.44 -14.38 -26.35
C GLN A 37 -8.46 -15.52 -26.18
N GLN A 38 -8.96 -15.73 -24.96
CA GLN A 38 -10.08 -16.63 -24.68
C GLN A 38 -11.20 -15.87 -23.95
N THR A 39 -12.39 -15.81 -24.53
CA THR A 39 -13.56 -15.19 -23.90
C THR A 39 -14.46 -16.25 -23.30
N ARG A 40 -14.84 -16.08 -22.03
CA ARG A 40 -15.71 -16.99 -21.28
C ARG A 40 -16.92 -16.22 -20.76
N SER A 41 -18.12 -16.62 -21.18
CA SER A 41 -19.37 -16.09 -20.60
C SER A 41 -19.53 -16.58 -19.17
N MET A 42 -19.98 -15.70 -18.27
CA MET A 42 -20.15 -16.03 -16.85
C MET A 42 -21.58 -15.82 -16.39
N PRO A 43 -22.08 -16.65 -15.45
CA PRO A 43 -23.24 -16.28 -14.64
C PRO A 43 -23.01 -14.95 -13.91
N SER A 44 -24.09 -14.34 -13.41
CA SER A 44 -24.00 -13.11 -12.62
C SER A 44 -23.16 -13.30 -11.36
N PHE A 45 -22.22 -12.38 -11.14
CA PHE A 45 -21.41 -12.27 -9.93
C PHE A 45 -21.30 -10.80 -9.53
N ASN A 46 -21.08 -10.58 -8.23
CA ASN A 46 -20.74 -9.26 -7.67
C ASN A 46 -19.53 -9.36 -6.71
N LYS A 47 -18.95 -10.54 -6.55
CA LYS A 47 -17.72 -10.77 -5.82
C LYS A 47 -16.70 -11.40 -6.76
N VAL A 48 -15.44 -11.08 -6.56
CA VAL A 48 -14.33 -11.66 -7.31
C VAL A 48 -13.27 -12.11 -6.32
N SER A 49 -12.80 -13.34 -6.48
CA SER A 49 -11.66 -13.90 -5.76
C SER A 49 -10.65 -14.40 -6.78
N ALA A 50 -9.54 -13.70 -6.94
CA ALA A 50 -8.48 -14.03 -7.89
C ALA A 50 -7.21 -14.47 -7.14
N SER A 51 -6.56 -15.52 -7.63
CA SER A 51 -5.35 -16.06 -6.98
C SER A 51 -4.31 -16.57 -7.98
N GLY A 52 -3.03 -16.42 -7.61
CA GLY A 52 -1.88 -16.86 -8.40
C GLY A 52 -1.10 -15.70 -9.05
N ARG A 53 -0.11 -16.04 -9.89
CA ARG A 53 0.76 -15.05 -10.56
C ARG A 53 0.12 -14.52 -11.85
N LEU A 54 -0.98 -13.78 -11.72
CA LEU A 54 -1.76 -13.26 -12.84
C LEU A 54 -2.09 -11.77 -12.69
N ASN A 55 -2.21 -11.07 -13.81
CA ASN A 55 -2.70 -9.70 -13.83
C ASN A 55 -4.24 -9.70 -13.91
N VAL A 56 -4.89 -8.75 -13.24
CA VAL A 56 -6.34 -8.58 -13.26
C VAL A 56 -6.68 -7.18 -13.76
N VAL A 57 -7.65 -7.09 -14.67
CA VAL A 57 -8.26 -5.82 -15.07
C VAL A 57 -9.74 -5.89 -14.70
N LEU A 58 -10.19 -5.00 -13.83
CA LEU A 58 -11.55 -4.97 -13.31
C LEU A 58 -12.39 -3.92 -14.04
N HIS A 59 -13.58 -4.31 -14.47
CA HIS A 59 -14.55 -3.44 -15.11
C HIS A 59 -15.96 -3.63 -14.51
N THR A 60 -16.63 -2.51 -14.24
CA THR A 60 -18.03 -2.46 -13.77
C THR A 60 -18.95 -1.85 -14.84
N GLY A 61 -20.26 -2.01 -14.71
CA GLY A 61 -21.27 -1.43 -15.61
C GLY A 61 -21.68 -2.32 -16.80
N TYR A 62 -21.19 -3.56 -16.88
CA TYR A 62 -21.52 -4.47 -17.97
C TYR A 62 -22.76 -5.30 -17.64
N SER A 63 -23.73 -5.34 -18.56
CA SER A 63 -24.96 -6.13 -18.40
C SER A 63 -24.76 -7.64 -18.60
N LYS A 64 -23.73 -8.02 -19.35
CA LYS A 64 -23.34 -9.41 -19.63
C LYS A 64 -21.98 -9.70 -18.99
N PRO A 65 -21.95 -10.38 -17.83
CA PRO A 65 -20.71 -10.73 -17.16
C PRO A 65 -19.84 -11.66 -18.02
N GLN A 66 -18.55 -11.38 -18.07
CA GLN A 66 -17.61 -12.17 -18.85
C GLN A 66 -16.19 -12.08 -18.28
N VAL A 67 -15.40 -13.11 -18.58
CA VAL A 67 -13.96 -13.13 -18.33
C VAL A 67 -13.25 -13.28 -19.65
N ILE A 68 -12.27 -12.43 -19.90
CA ILE A 68 -11.42 -12.46 -21.09
C ILE A 68 -9.99 -12.70 -20.65
N LEU A 69 -9.41 -13.80 -21.11
CA LEU A 69 -8.04 -14.19 -20.80
C LEU A 69 -7.12 -13.82 -21.94
N HIS A 70 -5.95 -13.26 -21.61
CA HIS A 70 -4.89 -12.92 -22.55
C HIS A 70 -3.58 -13.58 -22.11
N GLY A 71 -2.89 -14.28 -23.01
CA GLY A 71 -1.63 -14.96 -22.70
C GLY A 71 -1.28 -16.07 -23.71
N ASP A 72 -0.26 -16.86 -23.38
CA ASP A 72 0.07 -18.08 -24.14
C ASP A 72 -1.00 -19.16 -23.90
N PRO A 73 -1.56 -19.81 -24.94
CA PRO A 73 -2.58 -20.84 -24.79
C PRO A 73 -2.28 -21.93 -23.75
N ARG A 74 -1.01 -22.31 -23.59
CA ARG A 74 -0.57 -23.33 -22.63
C ARG A 74 -0.72 -22.87 -21.19
N ASP A 75 -0.49 -21.59 -20.92
CA ASP A 75 -0.72 -20.98 -19.61
C ASP A 75 -2.22 -20.68 -19.40
N LEU A 76 -2.94 -20.26 -20.45
CA LEU A 76 -4.38 -19.99 -20.37
C LEU A 76 -5.20 -21.23 -20.06
N ALA A 77 -4.76 -22.41 -20.54
CA ALA A 77 -5.38 -23.69 -20.23
C ALA A 77 -5.34 -24.04 -18.72
N GLN A 78 -4.42 -23.42 -17.96
CA GLN A 78 -4.28 -23.62 -16.51
C GLN A 78 -5.09 -22.62 -15.69
N VAL A 79 -5.72 -21.63 -16.32
CA VAL A 79 -6.58 -20.67 -15.62
C VAL A 79 -7.96 -21.29 -15.39
N SER A 80 -8.29 -21.55 -14.13
CA SER A 80 -9.63 -21.95 -13.72
C SER A 80 -10.52 -20.72 -13.49
N THR A 81 -11.75 -20.77 -13.96
CA THR A 81 -12.77 -19.73 -13.77
C THR A 81 -14.11 -20.36 -13.45
N GLN A 82 -14.71 -20.03 -12.31
CA GLN A 82 -16.02 -20.54 -11.93
C GLN A 82 -16.78 -19.50 -11.12
N VAL A 83 -18.10 -19.43 -11.31
CA VAL A 83 -18.97 -18.63 -10.44
C VAL A 83 -19.64 -19.55 -9.41
N GLN A 84 -19.44 -19.27 -8.13
CA GLN A 84 -20.10 -19.95 -7.01
C GLN A 84 -20.58 -18.91 -6.00
N ASN A 85 -21.83 -18.99 -5.53
CA ASN A 85 -22.40 -18.05 -4.56
C ASN A 85 -22.17 -16.57 -4.92
N TYR A 86 -22.44 -16.21 -6.19
CA TYR A 86 -22.21 -14.87 -6.76
C TYR A 86 -20.75 -14.39 -6.71
N THR A 87 -19.81 -15.30 -6.49
CA THR A 87 -18.37 -15.04 -6.49
C THR A 87 -17.74 -15.68 -7.73
N LEU A 88 -17.14 -14.86 -8.58
CA LEU A 88 -16.23 -15.34 -9.61
C LEU A 88 -14.91 -15.70 -8.95
N VAL A 89 -14.59 -17.00 -8.96
CA VAL A 89 -13.30 -17.53 -8.54
C VAL A 89 -12.43 -17.66 -9.78
N VAL A 90 -11.25 -17.03 -9.74
CA VAL A 90 -10.20 -17.14 -10.76
C VAL A 90 -8.94 -17.66 -10.08
N ASN A 91 -8.36 -18.73 -10.60
CA ASN A 91 -7.14 -19.31 -10.06
C ASN A 91 -6.18 -19.66 -11.21
N LEU A 92 -4.93 -19.26 -11.07
CA LEU A 92 -3.82 -19.78 -11.86
C LEU A 92 -2.96 -20.66 -10.95
N GLY A 93 -2.84 -21.94 -11.32
CA GLY A 93 -2.15 -22.94 -10.51
C GLY A 93 -0.69 -22.58 -10.21
N SER A 94 -0.16 -23.14 -9.12
CA SER A 94 1.24 -22.96 -8.73
C SER A 94 2.21 -23.38 -9.85
N GLY A 95 3.30 -22.62 -10.02
CA GLY A 95 4.29 -22.88 -11.06
C GLY A 95 3.87 -22.40 -12.47
N TYR A 96 2.74 -21.70 -12.57
CA TYR A 96 2.32 -20.96 -13.75
C TYR A 96 2.27 -19.45 -13.47
N PRO A 97 2.41 -18.61 -14.51
CA PRO A 97 2.61 -18.97 -15.90
C PRO A 97 4.07 -19.29 -16.24
N ARG A 98 4.29 -20.11 -17.28
CA ARG A 98 5.61 -20.58 -17.74
C ARG A 98 6.08 -19.96 -19.05
N TYR A 99 5.16 -19.52 -19.90
CA TYR A 99 5.45 -19.07 -21.26
C TYR A 99 5.17 -17.58 -21.49
N GLY A 100 4.45 -16.92 -20.59
CA GLY A 100 4.27 -15.47 -20.63
C GLY A 100 3.42 -14.96 -19.48
N SER A 101 3.19 -13.65 -19.40
CA SER A 101 2.21 -13.12 -18.43
C SER A 101 0.79 -13.53 -18.84
N VAL A 102 -0.04 -13.80 -17.82
CA VAL A 102 -1.48 -14.02 -17.98
C VAL A 102 -2.21 -12.81 -17.45
N THR A 103 -3.12 -12.27 -18.27
CA THR A 103 -4.00 -11.17 -17.87
C THR A 103 -5.45 -11.61 -17.96
N VAL A 104 -6.22 -11.30 -16.92
CA VAL A 104 -7.64 -11.63 -16.77
C VAL A 104 -8.43 -10.32 -16.75
N ASP A 105 -9.13 -10.00 -17.84
CA ASP A 105 -10.09 -8.90 -17.92
C ASP A 105 -11.45 -9.43 -17.43
N ILE A 106 -11.90 -8.90 -16.29
CA ILE A 106 -13.12 -9.30 -15.59
C ILE A 106 -14.15 -8.17 -15.74
N ARG A 107 -15.26 -8.50 -16.39
CA ARG A 107 -16.36 -7.55 -16.62
C ARG A 107 -17.60 -8.00 -15.88
N GLY A 108 -18.10 -7.14 -15.01
CA GLY A 108 -19.33 -7.37 -14.25
C GLY A 108 -20.22 -6.12 -14.23
N ARG A 109 -21.42 -6.27 -13.68
CA ARG A 109 -22.35 -5.15 -13.50
C ARG A 109 -21.93 -4.28 -12.31
N PHE A 110 -21.70 -4.92 -11.16
CA PHE A 110 -21.29 -4.29 -9.91
C PHE A 110 -20.21 -5.13 -9.25
N LEU A 111 -19.44 -4.52 -8.35
CA LEU A 111 -18.42 -5.20 -7.56
C LEU A 111 -18.57 -4.78 -6.10
N ASN A 112 -18.89 -5.75 -5.25
CA ASN A 112 -19.07 -5.57 -3.80
C ASN A 112 -17.88 -6.13 -3.01
N THR A 113 -17.19 -7.12 -3.55
CA THR A 113 -16.00 -7.68 -2.90
C THR A 113 -14.96 -8.02 -3.96
N PHE A 114 -13.71 -7.64 -3.70
CA PHE A 114 -12.56 -8.09 -4.47
C PHE A 114 -11.50 -8.64 -3.52
N ARG A 115 -11.15 -9.91 -3.70
CA ARG A 115 -10.05 -10.58 -3.05
C ARG A 115 -8.99 -10.90 -4.09
N TYR A 116 -7.74 -10.56 -3.81
CA TYR A 116 -6.60 -10.94 -4.63
C TYR A 116 -5.49 -11.49 -3.74
N GLU A 117 -4.97 -12.66 -4.11
CA GLU A 117 -3.85 -13.33 -3.43
C GLU A 117 -2.80 -13.77 -4.46
N GLY A 118 -1.59 -13.24 -4.38
CA GLY A 118 -0.48 -13.65 -5.24
C GLY A 118 0.43 -12.50 -5.63
N ALA A 119 0.90 -12.52 -6.87
CA ALA A 119 1.86 -11.55 -7.38
C ALA A 119 1.48 -11.14 -8.80
N GLY A 120 1.00 -9.92 -8.95
CA GLY A 120 0.62 -9.42 -10.27
C GLY A 120 0.17 -7.97 -10.26
N ILE A 121 -0.25 -7.50 -11.42
CA ILE A 121 -0.78 -6.16 -11.60
C ILE A 121 -2.30 -6.24 -11.58
N VAL A 122 -2.92 -5.60 -10.59
CA VAL A 122 -4.36 -5.39 -10.52
C VAL A 122 -4.68 -3.97 -10.93
N THR A 123 -5.53 -3.80 -11.95
CA THR A 123 -6.00 -2.48 -12.38
C THR A 123 -7.51 -2.42 -12.44
N GLY A 124 -8.07 -1.25 -12.18
CA GLY A 124 -9.49 -0.96 -12.32
C GLY A 124 -9.68 0.55 -12.41
N PRO A 125 -9.40 1.18 -13.56
CA PRO A 125 -9.24 2.64 -13.63
C PRO A 125 -10.54 3.44 -13.55
N ARG A 126 -11.69 2.78 -13.75
CA ARG A 126 -13.02 3.41 -13.80
C ARG A 126 -14.09 2.54 -13.13
N LEU A 127 -13.77 2.06 -11.93
CA LEU A 127 -14.73 1.34 -11.12
C LEU A 127 -15.82 2.28 -10.65
N ASN A 128 -17.06 1.86 -10.81
CA ASN A 128 -18.22 2.48 -10.18
C ASN A 128 -18.85 1.43 -9.27
N SER A 129 -18.54 1.52 -7.99
CA SER A 129 -19.02 0.59 -6.98
C SER A 129 -19.86 1.32 -5.95
N GLY A 130 -20.89 0.63 -5.45
CA GLY A 130 -21.47 0.95 -4.16
C GLY A 130 -20.46 0.58 -3.05
N LEU A 131 -20.94 -0.10 -2.00
CA LEU A 131 -20.06 -0.61 -0.96
C LEU A 131 -19.13 -1.70 -1.52
N LEU A 132 -17.82 -1.45 -1.48
CA LEU A 132 -16.77 -2.36 -1.93
C LEU A 132 -15.85 -2.74 -0.78
N ASP A 133 -15.68 -4.03 -0.57
CA ASP A 133 -14.68 -4.60 0.34
C ASP A 133 -13.49 -5.14 -0.45
N LEU A 134 -12.28 -4.73 -0.04
CA LEU A 134 -11.03 -5.06 -0.69
C LEU A 134 -10.14 -5.88 0.26
N TYR A 135 -9.72 -7.06 -0.18
CA TYR A 135 -8.77 -7.93 0.51
C TYR A 135 -7.59 -8.20 -0.41
N LEU A 136 -6.46 -7.54 -0.17
CA LEU A 136 -5.32 -7.49 -1.07
C LEU A 136 -4.10 -8.10 -0.40
N GLU A 137 -3.73 -9.30 -0.82
CA GLU A 137 -2.45 -9.93 -0.51
C GLU A 137 -1.67 -10.04 -1.82
N ASN A 138 -1.15 -8.90 -2.26
CA ASN A 138 -0.49 -8.75 -3.55
C ASN A 138 0.95 -8.28 -3.32
N GLU A 139 1.93 -9.08 -3.73
CA GLU A 139 3.33 -8.66 -3.77
C GLU A 139 3.63 -7.69 -4.93
N GLY A 140 2.72 -7.59 -5.89
CA GLY A 140 2.81 -6.71 -7.05
C GLY A 140 2.18 -5.33 -6.82
N ARG A 141 1.43 -4.87 -7.83
CA ARG A 141 0.88 -3.50 -7.87
C ARG A 141 -0.63 -3.54 -8.03
N THR A 142 -1.34 -2.77 -7.22
CA THR A 142 -2.78 -2.55 -7.32
C THR A 142 -3.04 -1.07 -7.60
N VAL A 143 -3.74 -0.75 -8.68
CA VAL A 143 -4.14 0.63 -9.03
C VAL A 143 -5.62 0.65 -9.38
N LEU A 144 -6.42 1.22 -8.49
CA LEU A 144 -7.86 1.35 -8.66
C LEU A 144 -8.25 2.82 -8.76
N GLY A 145 -9.25 3.12 -9.57
CA GLY A 145 -9.72 4.47 -9.85
C GLY A 145 -11.21 4.48 -10.17
N GLY A 146 -11.88 5.61 -9.92
CA GLY A 146 -13.27 5.82 -10.31
C GLY A 146 -14.10 6.45 -9.19
N HIS A 147 -15.30 5.96 -8.97
CA HIS A 147 -16.16 6.32 -7.85
C HIS A 147 -16.34 5.09 -6.97
N ILE A 148 -15.53 5.01 -5.91
CA ILE A 148 -15.36 3.78 -5.11
C ILE A 148 -15.73 4.05 -3.66
N ASN A 149 -16.86 3.51 -3.20
CA ASN A 149 -17.24 3.58 -1.79
C ASN A 149 -16.70 2.36 -1.03
N ILE A 150 -15.52 2.50 -0.42
CA ILE A 150 -14.85 1.39 0.28
C ILE A 150 -15.42 1.23 1.69
N GLY A 151 -15.85 0.03 2.06
CA GLY A 151 -16.22 -0.33 3.43
C GLY A 151 -15.01 -0.84 4.20
N VAL A 152 -14.42 -1.93 3.70
CA VAL A 152 -13.22 -2.55 4.25
C VAL A 152 -12.08 -2.48 3.26
N LEU A 153 -10.90 -2.10 3.74
CA LEU A 153 -9.64 -2.25 3.01
C LEU A 153 -8.65 -3.02 3.89
N GLU A 154 -8.35 -4.25 3.50
CA GLU A 154 -7.31 -5.06 4.12
C GLU A 154 -6.17 -5.25 3.11
N VAL A 155 -4.96 -4.82 3.48
CA VAL A 155 -3.77 -4.96 2.63
C VAL A 155 -2.68 -5.69 3.41
N ARG A 156 -2.16 -6.77 2.82
CA ARG A 156 -1.09 -7.60 3.36
C ARG A 156 0.03 -7.76 2.33
N GLY A 157 1.22 -8.17 2.80
CA GLY A 157 2.38 -8.44 1.95
C GLY A 157 3.27 -7.22 1.72
N GLY A 158 4.08 -7.23 0.65
CA GLY A 158 5.06 -6.19 0.32
C GLY A 158 4.67 -5.23 -0.81
N GLY A 159 3.50 -5.39 -1.41
CA GLY A 159 3.14 -4.67 -2.64
C GLY A 159 2.74 -3.20 -2.47
N TYR A 160 2.51 -2.56 -3.61
CA TYR A 160 2.02 -1.18 -3.70
C TYR A 160 0.54 -1.15 -4.07
N THR A 161 -0.26 -0.41 -3.29
CA THR A 161 -1.68 -0.19 -3.56
C THR A 161 -1.98 1.30 -3.65
N GLU A 162 -2.61 1.71 -4.73
CA GLU A 162 -3.10 3.07 -4.94
C GLU A 162 -4.57 3.03 -5.32
N ILE A 163 -5.39 3.81 -4.60
CA ILE A 163 -6.81 3.94 -4.91
C ILE A 163 -7.18 5.40 -4.98
N ASN A 164 -7.65 5.81 -6.15
CA ASN A 164 -8.07 7.17 -6.46
C ASN A 164 -9.60 7.25 -6.61
N GLY A 165 -10.18 8.36 -6.14
CA GLY A 165 -11.63 8.56 -6.20
C GLY A 165 -12.40 7.73 -5.17
N VAL A 166 -11.79 7.57 -3.99
CA VAL A 166 -12.47 6.95 -2.86
C VAL A 166 -13.55 7.92 -2.34
N HIS A 167 -14.69 7.35 -1.95
CA HIS A 167 -15.78 8.03 -1.27
C HIS A 167 -16.38 7.12 -0.19
N SER A 168 -15.69 6.93 0.94
CA SER A 168 -16.23 6.13 2.04
C SER A 168 -17.12 6.92 3.01
N ARG A 169 -18.08 6.22 3.59
CA ARG A 169 -18.84 6.69 4.76
C ARG A 169 -18.28 6.17 6.09
N ASN A 170 -17.64 5.01 6.08
CA ASN A 170 -17.17 4.31 7.27
C ASN A 170 -16.04 3.33 6.90
N LEU A 171 -14.89 3.87 6.53
CA LEU A 171 -13.74 3.05 6.14
C LEU A 171 -13.11 2.40 7.38
N HIS A 172 -12.98 1.08 7.33
CA HIS A 172 -12.12 0.28 8.19
C HIS A 172 -10.91 -0.20 7.39
N LEU A 173 -9.73 0.29 7.75
CA LEU A 173 -8.49 -0.05 7.06
C LEU A 173 -7.58 -0.88 7.98
N ARG A 174 -7.09 -2.00 7.45
CA ARG A 174 -6.10 -2.87 8.10
C ARG A 174 -4.89 -3.08 7.22
N MET A 175 -3.69 -2.92 7.78
CA MET A 175 -2.44 -3.22 7.10
C MET A 175 -1.57 -4.15 7.95
N SER A 176 -0.94 -5.13 7.30
CA SER A 176 0.09 -5.97 7.92
C SER A 176 1.19 -6.31 6.92
N GLY A 177 2.40 -6.61 7.40
CA GLY A 177 3.56 -6.85 6.53
C GLY A 177 4.29 -5.56 6.17
N LYS A 178 4.61 -5.34 4.90
CA LYS A 178 5.34 -4.15 4.44
C LYS A 178 4.66 -3.42 3.27
N PRO A 179 3.31 -3.29 3.23
CA PRO A 179 2.64 -2.71 2.08
C PRO A 179 2.83 -1.20 2.02
N ARG A 180 2.79 -0.64 0.81
CA ARG A 180 2.73 0.82 0.59
C ARG A 180 1.36 1.17 0.03
N VAL A 181 0.56 1.89 0.81
CA VAL A 181 -0.83 2.22 0.48
C VAL A 181 -0.99 3.73 0.31
N LYS A 182 -1.57 4.15 -0.81
CA LYS A 182 -1.99 5.53 -1.06
C LYS A 182 -3.48 5.59 -1.37
N LEU A 183 -4.21 6.43 -0.66
CA LEU A 183 -5.62 6.67 -0.89
C LEU A 183 -5.86 8.16 -1.14
N ALA A 184 -6.55 8.48 -2.23
CA ALA A 184 -6.96 9.84 -2.56
C ALA A 184 -8.46 9.89 -2.82
N GLY A 185 -9.15 10.75 -2.08
CA GLY A 185 -10.61 10.85 -2.11
C GLY A 185 -11.17 11.55 -0.89
N ILE A 186 -12.47 11.79 -0.86
CA ILE A 186 -13.11 12.37 0.33
C ILE A 186 -13.53 11.23 1.24
N GLU A 187 -12.77 11.05 2.31
CA GLU A 187 -12.92 9.87 3.17
C GLU A 187 -13.47 10.21 4.55
N ARG A 188 -14.58 9.54 4.92
CA ARG A 188 -14.93 9.31 6.34
C ARG A 188 -14.30 8.01 6.80
N ILE A 189 -13.27 8.13 7.61
CA ILE A 189 -12.51 7.02 8.16
C ILE A 189 -12.88 6.85 9.62
N ASN A 190 -13.16 5.63 10.03
CA ASN A 190 -13.43 5.32 11.43
C ASN A 190 -12.21 4.72 12.12
N THR A 191 -11.53 3.77 11.47
CA THR A 191 -10.44 3.02 12.09
C THR A 191 -9.32 2.72 11.11
N LEU A 192 -8.09 2.98 11.55
CA LEU A 192 -6.85 2.56 10.94
C LEU A 192 -6.12 1.63 11.92
N ASP A 193 -5.96 0.35 11.58
CA ASP A 193 -5.16 -0.60 12.35
C ASP A 193 -3.96 -1.05 11.48
N LEU A 194 -2.73 -0.69 11.88
CA LEU A 194 -1.51 -0.96 11.09
C LEU A 194 -0.46 -1.67 11.94
N GLU A 195 0.05 -2.79 11.45
CA GLU A 195 1.14 -3.54 12.08
C GLU A 195 2.23 -3.89 11.06
N GLY A 196 3.47 -4.09 11.52
CA GLY A 196 4.61 -4.40 10.64
C GLY A 196 5.40 -3.16 10.19
N ASP A 197 5.84 -3.13 8.94
CA ASP A 197 6.75 -2.09 8.39
C ASP A 197 6.12 -1.36 7.19
N GLY A 198 4.80 -1.25 7.18
CA GLY A 198 4.04 -0.64 6.07
C GLY A 198 4.00 0.89 6.10
N ALA A 199 3.69 1.49 4.95
CA ALA A 199 3.50 2.93 4.81
C ALA A 199 2.10 3.27 4.27
N LEU A 200 1.39 4.18 4.92
CA LEU A 200 0.07 4.67 4.54
C LEU A 200 0.11 6.18 4.29
N SER A 201 -0.41 6.63 3.15
CA SER A 201 -0.65 8.05 2.88
C SER A 201 -2.10 8.27 2.45
N MET A 202 -2.79 9.20 3.11
CA MET A 202 -4.16 9.57 2.77
C MET A 202 -4.36 11.08 2.82
N TYR A 203 -5.07 11.61 1.83
CA TYR A 203 -5.36 13.04 1.72
C TYR A 203 -6.86 13.29 1.59
N TRP A 204 -7.30 14.50 1.98
CA TRP A 204 -8.70 14.95 1.98
C TRP A 204 -9.64 14.17 2.91
N ILE A 205 -9.12 13.76 4.07
CA ILE A 205 -9.90 13.13 5.12
C ILE A 205 -10.91 14.14 5.69
N LYS A 206 -12.15 13.69 5.91
CA LYS A 206 -13.20 14.45 6.59
C LYS A 206 -13.97 13.51 7.52
N SER A 207 -13.46 13.34 8.74
CA SER A 207 -14.01 12.37 9.70
C SER A 207 -14.57 13.06 10.94
N ASP A 208 -15.62 12.49 11.54
CA ASP A 208 -16.06 12.96 12.86
C ASP A 208 -15.12 12.41 13.94
N THR A 209 -14.97 11.10 13.98
CA THR A 209 -14.05 10.39 14.87
C THR A 209 -13.12 9.52 14.03
N LEU A 210 -11.82 9.60 14.29
CA LEU A 210 -10.79 8.79 13.65
C LEU A 210 -9.95 8.10 14.72
N THR A 211 -9.96 6.77 14.73
CA THR A 211 -9.10 5.95 15.59
C THR A 211 -7.92 5.41 14.80
N ILE A 212 -6.71 5.56 15.33
CA ILE A 212 -5.46 5.10 14.73
C ILE A 212 -4.72 4.24 15.75
N ARG A 213 -4.40 3.01 15.36
CA ARG A 213 -3.56 2.08 16.13
C ARG A 213 -2.45 1.61 15.22
N ALA A 214 -1.21 1.81 15.65
CA ALA A 214 -0.04 1.45 14.86
C ALA A 214 1.10 0.88 15.71
N GLY A 215 1.72 -0.20 15.23
CA GLY A 215 2.91 -0.83 15.80
C GLY A 215 4.00 -1.08 14.74
N GLY A 216 5.08 -1.75 15.13
CA GLY A 216 6.22 -2.05 14.25
C GLY A 216 6.99 -0.81 13.77
N GLN A 217 7.42 -0.79 12.51
CA GLN A 217 8.08 0.34 11.85
C GLN A 217 7.14 1.07 10.87
N THR A 218 5.87 1.13 11.20
CA THR A 218 4.85 1.75 10.33
C THR A 218 5.05 3.25 10.16
N PHE A 219 4.74 3.76 8.97
CA PHE A 219 4.69 5.19 8.69
C PHE A 219 3.30 5.60 8.19
N ILE A 220 2.67 6.54 8.86
CA ILE A 220 1.33 7.03 8.53
C ILE A 220 1.41 8.53 8.23
N GLN A 221 0.91 8.97 7.09
CA GLN A 221 0.78 10.38 6.74
C GLN A 221 -0.66 10.71 6.36
N LEU A 222 -1.31 11.57 7.14
CA LEU A 222 -2.71 11.95 6.94
C LEU A 222 -2.86 13.46 6.73
N GLY A 223 -3.73 13.84 5.79
CA GLY A 223 -4.12 15.23 5.55
C GLY A 223 -5.64 15.41 5.48
N GLY A 224 -6.17 16.45 6.12
CA GLY A 224 -7.60 16.75 6.13
C GLY A 224 -8.11 17.38 7.43
N VAL A 225 -9.35 17.07 7.81
CA VAL A 225 -10.00 17.56 9.02
C VAL A 225 -10.68 16.45 9.81
N ALA A 226 -10.61 16.54 11.14
CA ALA A 226 -11.32 15.64 12.05
C ALA A 226 -11.93 16.38 13.26
N ASN A 227 -13.11 15.95 13.74
CA ASN A 227 -13.64 16.48 15.01
C ASN A 227 -12.94 15.86 16.23
N LYS A 228 -12.53 14.59 16.15
CA LYS A 228 -11.81 13.86 17.17
C LYS A 228 -10.81 12.89 16.52
N ILE A 229 -9.58 12.86 17.03
CA ILE A 229 -8.61 11.80 16.75
C ILE A 229 -8.22 11.09 18.04
N ASP A 230 -8.17 9.76 17.99
CA ASP A 230 -7.64 8.88 19.03
C ASP A 230 -6.47 8.10 18.43
N VAL A 231 -5.25 8.36 18.87
CA VAL A 231 -4.01 7.80 18.30
C VAL A 231 -3.27 6.99 19.36
N CYS A 232 -2.90 5.76 19.03
CA CYS A 232 -2.05 4.91 19.86
C CYS A 232 -0.92 4.32 19.00
N LEU A 233 0.32 4.68 19.32
CA LEU A 233 1.52 4.22 18.61
C LEU A 233 2.42 3.40 19.54
N LYS A 234 3.04 2.35 19.02
CA LYS A 234 3.98 1.48 19.73
C LYS A 234 5.22 1.23 18.88
N ASP A 235 6.23 0.60 19.47
CA ASP A 235 7.48 0.22 18.81
C ASP A 235 8.16 1.43 18.15
N SER A 236 8.37 1.42 16.84
CA SER A 236 8.98 2.51 16.08
C SER A 236 7.98 3.16 15.11
N ALA A 237 6.67 3.05 15.39
CA ALA A 237 5.63 3.59 14.53
C ALA A 237 5.68 5.12 14.50
N ARG A 238 5.48 5.71 13.31
CA ARG A 238 5.45 7.15 13.10
C ARG A 238 4.13 7.61 12.50
N PHE A 239 3.51 8.58 13.14
CA PHE A 239 2.33 9.28 12.67
C PHE A 239 2.66 10.72 12.29
N ASN A 240 2.50 11.08 11.02
CA ASN A 240 2.55 12.44 10.52
C ASN A 240 1.13 12.96 10.26
N GLY A 241 0.59 13.68 11.25
CA GLY A 241 -0.71 14.36 11.19
C GLY A 241 -0.58 15.89 11.13
N ARG A 242 0.56 16.46 10.71
CA ARG A 242 0.76 17.92 10.64
C ARG A 242 -0.30 18.61 9.78
N TYR A 243 -0.75 17.93 8.72
CA TYR A 243 -1.78 18.42 7.79
C TYR A 243 -3.19 17.88 8.11
N LEU A 244 -3.37 17.19 9.22
CA LEU A 244 -4.67 16.71 9.71
C LEU A 244 -5.12 17.58 10.88
N ARG A 245 -5.98 18.57 10.60
CA ARG A 245 -6.49 19.48 11.62
C ARG A 245 -7.58 18.80 12.44
N ALA A 246 -7.30 18.51 13.72
CA ALA A 246 -8.24 17.93 14.66
C ALA A 246 -8.80 18.98 15.63
N LYS A 247 -10.11 18.95 15.92
CA LYS A 247 -10.63 19.76 17.04
C LYS A 247 -10.16 19.21 18.39
N ARG A 248 -10.19 17.88 18.54
CA ARG A 248 -9.79 17.17 19.76
C ARG A 248 -8.82 16.06 19.41
N ALA A 249 -7.73 15.95 20.17
CA ALA A 249 -6.74 14.90 20.00
C ALA A 249 -6.46 14.18 21.33
N PHE A 250 -6.53 12.85 21.30
CA PHE A 250 -6.07 11.97 22.38
C PHE A 250 -4.95 11.10 21.81
N VAL A 251 -3.73 11.25 22.30
CA VAL A 251 -2.56 10.61 21.70
C VAL A 251 -1.73 9.91 22.74
N LYS A 252 -1.40 8.64 22.48
CA LYS A 252 -0.55 7.81 23.32
C LYS A 252 0.59 7.24 22.49
N THR A 253 1.82 7.41 22.95
CA THR A 253 3.01 6.88 22.29
C THR A 253 3.84 6.06 23.29
N TYR A 254 4.34 4.92 22.82
CA TYR A 254 5.16 3.97 23.57
C TYR A 254 6.36 3.52 22.72
N GLY A 255 7.36 2.88 23.34
CA GLY A 255 8.59 2.46 22.66
C GLY A 255 9.41 3.66 22.15
N ASN A 256 9.73 3.65 20.86
CA ASN A 256 10.42 4.71 20.12
C ASN A 256 9.50 5.43 19.12
N SER A 257 8.18 5.35 19.32
CA SER A 257 7.22 5.92 18.38
C SER A 257 7.21 7.46 18.36
N VAL A 258 6.77 8.03 17.25
CA VAL A 258 6.71 9.49 17.05
C VAL A 258 5.35 9.92 16.51
N ALA A 259 4.72 10.90 17.14
CA ALA A 259 3.46 11.48 16.65
C ALA A 259 3.60 12.99 16.39
N GLU A 260 3.27 13.43 15.18
CA GLU A 260 3.19 14.85 14.77
C GLU A 260 1.72 15.25 14.65
N LEU A 261 1.29 16.27 15.41
CA LEU A 261 -0.11 16.59 15.63
C LEU A 261 -0.46 18.05 15.33
N SER A 262 -1.69 18.26 14.88
CA SER A 262 -2.29 19.58 14.64
C SER A 262 -3.69 19.64 15.26
N SER A 263 -3.77 20.04 16.53
CA SER A 263 -5.04 20.16 17.26
C SER A 263 -5.34 21.61 17.63
N ILE A 264 -6.64 21.98 17.66
CA ILE A 264 -7.04 23.40 17.86
C ILE A 264 -7.91 23.68 19.08
N LYS A 265 -8.59 22.69 19.68
CA LYS A 265 -9.43 22.94 20.88
C LYS A 265 -8.95 22.18 22.10
N ARG A 266 -8.78 20.87 21.98
CA ARG A 266 -8.34 20.04 23.11
C ARG A 266 -7.26 19.07 22.71
N GLN A 267 -6.23 18.97 23.54
CA GLN A 267 -5.14 18.01 23.40
C GLN A 267 -4.92 17.28 24.72
N HIS A 268 -4.93 15.96 24.65
CA HIS A 268 -4.54 15.07 25.74
C HIS A 268 -3.46 14.13 25.23
N THR A 269 -2.26 14.19 25.81
CA THR A 269 -1.13 13.39 25.34
C THR A 269 -0.53 12.55 26.47
N LEU A 270 -0.02 11.38 26.10
CA LEU A 270 0.80 10.52 26.93
C LEU A 270 2.00 10.03 26.11
N ALA A 271 3.19 10.52 26.44
CA ALA A 271 4.45 10.00 25.89
C ALA A 271 5.15 9.15 26.95
N SER A 272 5.45 7.89 26.61
CA SER A 272 6.14 6.95 27.48
C SER A 272 7.37 6.33 26.79
N ASP A 273 8.16 5.57 27.54
CA ASP A 273 9.41 4.94 27.12
C ASP A 273 10.41 5.94 26.51
N SER A 274 10.74 5.84 25.23
CA SER A 274 11.59 6.77 24.48
C SER A 274 10.84 7.43 23.31
N SER A 275 9.51 7.56 23.46
CA SER A 275 8.62 8.07 22.41
C SER A 275 8.46 9.59 22.46
N ASN A 276 8.11 10.19 21.32
CA ASN A 276 7.99 11.65 21.21
C ASN A 276 6.66 12.07 20.58
N ILE A 277 6.08 13.15 21.10
CA ILE A 277 4.90 13.80 20.54
C ILE A 277 5.23 15.26 20.21
N TYR A 278 5.03 15.65 18.96
CA TYR A 278 5.27 17.00 18.45
C TYR A 278 3.93 17.65 18.10
N PHE A 279 3.74 18.90 18.52
CA PHE A 279 2.55 19.67 18.13
C PHE A 279 2.92 20.93 17.35
N TYR A 280 2.05 21.29 16.42
CA TYR A 280 2.24 22.41 15.48
C TYR A 280 1.15 23.49 15.62
N ASN A 281 0.29 23.41 16.63
CA ASN A 281 -0.76 24.39 16.94
C ASN A 281 -0.98 24.45 18.46
N ILE A 282 -1.36 25.62 18.99
CA ILE A 282 -1.82 25.74 20.39
C ILE A 282 -3.32 25.41 20.43
N PRO A 283 -3.75 24.39 21.18
CA PRO A 283 -5.15 24.16 21.48
C PRO A 283 -5.63 25.02 22.66
N ASP A 284 -6.92 25.36 22.70
CA ASP A 284 -7.54 26.09 23.83
C ASP A 284 -7.28 25.41 25.20
N MET A 285 -7.26 24.08 25.21
CA MET A 285 -7.01 23.26 26.39
C MET A 285 -5.98 22.17 26.08
N LYS A 286 -5.00 22.03 26.97
CA LYS A 286 -3.88 21.10 26.82
C LYS A 286 -3.61 20.36 28.13
N THR A 287 -3.37 19.06 28.03
CA THR A 287 -2.91 18.24 29.16
C THR A 287 -1.93 17.20 28.63
N ASP A 288 -0.68 17.31 29.06
CA ASP A 288 0.38 16.43 28.62
C ASP A 288 0.91 15.61 29.79
N PHE A 289 1.09 14.32 29.57
CA PHE A 289 1.70 13.39 30.50
C PHE A 289 2.95 12.79 29.87
N MET A 290 4.05 12.82 30.60
CA MET A 290 5.34 12.26 30.20
C MET A 290 5.76 11.23 31.25
N ALA A 291 6.25 10.08 30.79
CA ALA A 291 6.76 9.01 31.64
C ALA A 291 8.06 8.44 31.04
N TYR A 292 8.97 7.99 31.91
CA TYR A 292 10.32 7.55 31.53
C TYR A 292 11.05 8.63 30.71
N ASN A 293 11.51 8.33 29.50
CA ASN A 293 12.19 9.27 28.60
C ASN A 293 11.25 9.81 27.50
N GLY A 294 9.92 9.65 27.66
CA GLY A 294 8.94 10.16 26.71
C GLY A 294 8.82 11.68 26.76
N SER A 295 8.67 12.34 25.60
CA SER A 295 8.59 13.81 25.53
C SER A 295 7.41 14.33 24.72
N VAL A 296 6.95 15.54 25.08
CA VAL A 296 5.94 16.30 24.32
C VAL A 296 6.50 17.69 24.03
N LEU A 297 6.74 18.01 22.75
CA LEU A 297 7.48 19.21 22.33
C LEU A 297 6.67 20.11 21.40
N ASP A 298 6.85 21.42 21.59
CA ASP A 298 6.35 22.45 20.69
C ASP A 298 7.26 22.59 19.48
N MET A 299 6.71 22.40 18.28
CA MET A 299 7.47 22.48 17.02
C MET A 299 6.98 23.60 16.11
N ARG A 300 6.28 24.60 16.65
CA ARG A 300 5.87 25.79 15.89
C ARG A 300 7.09 26.61 15.48
N ASP A 301 7.01 27.24 14.32
CA ASP A 301 8.06 28.16 13.86
C ASP A 301 8.07 29.40 14.76
N LEU A 302 9.15 29.58 15.53
CA LEU A 302 9.32 30.65 16.52
C LEU A 302 9.36 32.07 15.92
N ASN A 303 9.39 32.19 14.59
CA ASN A 303 9.50 33.48 13.88
C ASN A 303 8.16 34.19 13.66
N ASP A 304 7.02 33.57 13.98
CA ASP A 304 5.71 34.22 13.89
C ASP A 304 5.38 34.96 15.20
N PHE A 305 5.57 36.29 15.20
CA PHE A 305 5.33 37.20 16.34
C PHE A 305 3.92 37.12 16.94
N PHE A 306 2.93 36.58 16.23
CA PHE A 306 1.53 36.48 16.67
C PHE A 306 1.19 35.16 17.39
N VAL A 307 2.20 34.35 17.70
CA VAL A 307 2.06 32.94 18.15
C VAL A 307 2.61 32.75 19.57
N GLN A 308 2.67 33.82 20.37
CA GLN A 308 3.02 33.74 21.79
C GLN A 308 1.91 33.03 22.59
N GLU A 309 2.28 32.19 23.56
CA GLU A 309 1.32 31.68 24.54
C GLU A 309 0.68 32.87 25.29
N TYR A 310 -0.65 32.87 25.40
CA TYR A 310 -1.35 33.81 26.27
C TYR A 310 -1.04 33.45 27.72
N ASP A 311 0.02 34.03 28.26
CA ASP A 311 0.26 34.06 29.68
C ASP A 311 -0.52 35.22 30.33
N ARG A 312 -0.44 35.32 31.65
CA ARG A 312 -1.07 36.43 32.41
C ARG A 312 -0.51 37.81 32.07
N TYR A 313 0.60 37.89 31.33
CA TYR A 313 1.33 39.11 31.01
C TYR A 313 1.01 39.64 29.62
N ASN A 314 0.53 38.80 28.71
CA ASN A 314 0.21 39.17 27.32
C ASN A 314 -1.29 39.42 27.08
N LYS A 315 -2.04 39.76 28.13
CA LYS A 315 -3.50 39.99 28.09
C LYS A 315 -3.94 41.32 27.48
N GLN A 316 -3.03 42.23 27.12
CA GLN A 316 -3.37 43.62 26.85
C GLN A 316 -2.86 44.11 25.50
N ILE A 317 -3.45 43.66 24.39
CA ILE A 317 -3.51 44.47 23.16
C ILE A 317 -4.84 44.19 22.45
N GLN A 318 -5.88 44.96 22.82
CA GLN A 318 -7.05 45.25 21.99
C GLN A 318 -7.19 46.77 21.91
#